data_AF-A0A962III7-F1
#
_entry.id   AF-A0A962III7-F1
#
_cell.length_a   1.000
_cell.length_b   1.000
_cell.length_c   1.000
_cell.angle_alpha   90.00
_cell.angle_beta   90.00
_cell.angle_gamma   90.00
#
_symmetry.space_group_name_H-M   'P 1'
#
loop_
_entity.id
_entity.type
_entity.pdbx_description
1 polymer ?
#
loop_
_entity_poly.entity_id
_entity_poly.type
_entity_poly.pdbx_seq_one_letter_code
_entity_poly.pdbx_strand_id
1 'polypeptide(L)' 'MTELYQRAKALFAEAMTQPETERADWLRVHCGEDTTLLAEVQSLLAHVAPNEPVADRGEKPPIIDG' A
#
# COMPACT_ATOMS: atom_id res chain seq x y z
N MET A 1 19.31 -4.99 -5.01
CA MET A 1 17.88 -4.63 -5.16
C MET A 1 17.19 -5.80 -5.85
N THR A 2 16.04 -6.26 -5.35
CA THR A 2 15.32 -7.41 -5.91
C THR A 2 14.48 -7.00 -7.12
N GLU A 3 14.11 -7.96 -7.97
CA GLU A 3 13.22 -7.73 -9.12
C GLU A 3 11.85 -7.22 -8.69
N LEU A 4 11.32 -7.77 -7.59
CA LEU A 4 10.08 -7.32 -6.95
C LEU A 4 10.12 -5.81 -6.64
N TYR A 5 11.21 -5.34 -6.02
CA TYR A 5 11.36 -3.93 -5.65
C TYR A 5 11.45 -3.03 -6.89
N GLN A 6 12.11 -3.47 -7.97
CA GLN A 6 12.15 -2.69 -9.21
C GLN A 6 10.76 -2.55 -9.84
N ARG A 7 9.99 -3.64 -9.88
CA ARG A 7 8.61 -3.63 -10.37
C ARG A 7 7.72 -2.76 -9.50
N ALA A 8 7.83 -2.88 -8.18
CA ALA A 8 7.09 -2.05 -7.23
C ALA A 8 7.42 -0.56 -7.40
N LYS A 9 8.69 -0.22 -7.60
CA LYS A 9 9.12 1.16 -7.81
C LYS A 9 8.55 1.77 -9.10
N ALA A 10 8.46 0.98 -10.18
CA ALA A 10 7.82 1.41 -11.42
C ALA A 10 6.33 1.71 -11.22
N LEU A 11 5.59 0.75 -10.63
CA LEU A 11 4.17 0.91 -10.32
C LEU A 11 3.90 2.06 -9.33
N PHE A 12 4.78 2.26 -8.35
CA PHE A 12 4.72 3.41 -7.44
C PHE A 12 4.80 4.73 -8.21
N ALA A 13 5.75 4.86 -9.14
CA ALA A 13 5.92 6.08 -9.92
C ALA A 13 4.68 6.38 -10.79
N GLU A 14 4.09 5.35 -11.41
CA GLU A 14 2.85 5.47 -12.18
C GLU A 14 1.65 5.78 -11.28
N ALA A 15 1.53 5.10 -10.14
CA ALA A 15 0.47 5.32 -9.14
C ALA A 15 0.50 6.75 -8.57
N MET A 16 1.67 7.38 -8.47
CA MET A 16 1.79 8.79 -8.05
C MET A 16 1.24 9.78 -9.08
N THR A 17 1.09 9.38 -10.35
CA THR A 17 0.41 10.20 -11.38
C THR A 17 -1.11 10.08 -11.29
N GLN A 18 -1.61 9.05 -10.62
CA GLN A 18 -3.04 8.86 -10.39
C GLN A 18 -3.52 9.67 -9.18
N PRO A 19 -4.76 10.18 -9.20
CA PRO A 19 -5.36 10.81 -8.04
C PRO A 19 -5.46 9.80 -6.89
N GLU A 20 -5.32 10.29 -5.66
CA GLU A 20 -5.26 9.47 -4.44
C GLU A 20 -6.44 8.50 -4.30
N THR A 21 -7.64 8.97 -4.65
CA THR A 21 -8.89 8.19 -4.61
C THR A 21 -8.92 7.04 -5.61
N GLU A 22 -8.22 7.14 -6.73
CA GLU A 22 -8.18 6.10 -7.79
C GLU A 22 -6.94 5.22 -7.69
N ARG A 23 -5.90 5.67 -6.98
CA ARG A 23 -4.61 4.98 -6.85
C ARG A 23 -4.76 3.55 -6.32
N ALA A 24 -5.60 3.36 -5.31
CA ALA A 24 -5.81 2.05 -4.70
C ALA A 24 -6.50 1.06 -5.66
N ASP A 25 -7.41 1.54 -6.50
CA ASP A 25 -8.10 0.71 -7.49
C ASP A 25 -7.19 0.41 -8.68
N TRP A 26 -6.46 1.42 -9.16
CA TRP A 26 -5.42 1.29 -10.18
C TRP A 26 -4.38 0.22 -9.80
N LEU A 27 -3.90 0.24 -8.55
CA LEU A 27 -2.93 -0.74 -8.08
C LEU A 27 -3.50 -2.16 -8.04
N ARG A 28 -4.78 -2.35 -7.71
CA ARG A 28 -5.40 -3.68 -7.79
C ARG A 28 -5.43 -4.21 -9.22
N VAL A 29 -5.71 -3.35 -10.19
CA VAL A 29 -5.74 -3.73 -11.61
C VAL A 29 -4.32 -4.04 -12.12
N HIS A 30 -3.35 -3.19 -11.78
CA HIS A 30 -1.98 -3.30 -12.32
C HIS A 30 -1.10 -4.33 -11.60
N CYS A 31 -1.33 -4.58 -10.30
CA CYS A 31 -0.68 -5.69 -9.59
C CYS A 31 -1.40 -7.02 -9.81
N GLY A 32 -2.69 -7.01 -10.17
CA GLY A 32 -3.48 -8.23 -10.34
C GLY A 32 -3.50 -9.09 -9.08
N GLU A 33 -3.19 -10.39 -9.23
CA GLU A 33 -3.16 -11.37 -8.14
C GLU A 33 -1.82 -11.39 -7.37
N ASP A 34 -0.82 -10.61 -7.80
CA ASP A 34 0.49 -10.50 -7.13
C ASP A 34 0.37 -9.66 -5.84
N THR A 35 -0.19 -10.28 -4.80
CA THR A 35 -0.39 -9.66 -3.48
C THR A 35 0.92 -9.20 -2.85
N THR A 36 2.04 -9.89 -3.11
CA THR A 36 3.39 -9.49 -2.67
C THR A 36 3.84 -8.18 -3.33
N LEU A 37 3.58 -8.01 -4.63
CA LEU A 37 3.90 -6.79 -5.35
C LEU A 37 3.02 -5.62 -4.88
N LEU A 38 1.72 -5.89 -4.68
CA LEU A 38 0.78 -4.92 -4.12
C LEU A 38 1.19 -4.44 -2.72
N ALA A 39 1.67 -5.34 -1.85
CA ALA A 39 2.14 -4.99 -0.52
C ALA A 39 3.39 -4.10 -0.57
N GLU A 40 4.34 -4.41 -1.46
CA GLU A 40 5.57 -3.63 -1.62
C GLU A 40 5.27 -2.21 -2.12
N VAL A 41 4.39 -2.06 -3.11
CA VAL A 41 3.99 -0.72 -3.62
C VAL A 41 3.24 0.08 -2.56
N GLN A 42 2.35 -0.55 -1.79
CA GLN A 42 1.66 0.12 -0.69
C GLN A 42 2.62 0.58 0.40
N SER A 43 3.65 -0.21 0.72
CA SER A 43 4.70 0.19 1.65
C SER A 43 5.45 1.43 1.15
N LEU A 44 5.77 1.49 -0.15
CA LEU A 44 6.38 2.68 -0.76
C LEU A 44 5.48 3.91 -0.70
N LEU A 45 4.18 3.75 -0.93
CA LEU A 45 3.21 4.85 -0.84
C LEU A 45 3.05 5.36 0.60
N ALA A 46 2.98 4.46 1.59
CA ALA A 46 2.86 4.82 3.00
C ALA A 46 4.06 5.65 3.51
N HIS A 47 5.26 5.41 2.98
CA HIS A 47 6.43 6.22 3.31
C HIS A 47 6.37 7.66 2.77
N VAL A 48 5.58 7.90 1.72
CA VAL A 48 5.49 9.19 1.02
C VAL A 48 4.26 9.99 1.42
N ALA A 49 3.23 9.35 1.94
CA ALA A 49 2.05 9.98 2.53
C ALA A 49 2.17 9.99 4.07
N PRO A 50 2.93 10.92 4.69
CA PRO A 50 3.18 10.93 6.13
C PRO A 50 1.95 11.31 6.97
N ASN A 51 0.74 11.44 6.40
CA ASN A 51 -0.38 12.07 7.08
C ASN A 51 -1.73 11.34 7.02
N GLU A 52 -1.76 10.10 6.54
CA GLU A 52 -2.89 9.21 6.82
C GLU A 52 -2.51 8.31 7.99
N PRO A 53 -3.30 8.27 9.09
CA PRO A 53 -3.09 7.26 10.10
C PRO A 53 -3.21 5.91 9.37
N VAL A 54 -2.12 5.15 9.39
CA VAL A 54 -2.19 3.71 9.13
C VAL A 54 -3.34 3.23 10.01
N ALA A 55 -4.47 2.94 9.39
CA ALA A 55 -5.58 2.31 10.08
C ALA A 55 -5.05 0.92 10.39
N ASP A 56 -4.44 0.87 11.58
CA ASP A 56 -4.08 -0.30 12.35
C ASP A 56 -5.14 -1.38 12.07
N ARG A 57 -4.80 -2.29 11.17
CA ARG A 57 -5.51 -3.56 11.08
C ARG A 57 -4.92 -4.43 12.18
N GLY A 58 -5.42 -4.29 13.41
CA GLY A 58 -5.60 -5.45 14.25
C GLY A 58 -5.36 -5.33 15.75
N GLU A 59 -5.05 -4.18 16.33
CA GLU A 59 -5.19 -4.05 17.79
C GLU A 59 -6.68 -3.94 18.12
N LYS A 60 -7.32 -5.09 18.37
CA LYS A 60 -8.58 -5.14 19.10
C LYS A 60 -8.37 -4.53 20.49
N PRO A 61 -8.99 -3.40 20.87
CA PRO A 61 -9.01 -2.95 22.25
C PRO A 61 -10.30 -3.43 22.93
N PRO A 62 -10.43 -3.28 24.25
CA PRO A 62 -9.76 -3.99 25.32
C PRO A 62 -10.69 -5.09 25.90
N ILE A 63 -10.14 -6.20 26.44
CA ILE A 63 -10.92 -7.00 27.39
C ILE A 63 -10.75 -6.32 28.75
N ILE A 64 -11.72 -5.48 29.10
CA ILE A 64 -12.01 -5.09 30.48
C ILE A 64 -12.68 -6.29 31.14
N ASP A 65 -11.99 -6.95 32.07
CA ASP A 65 -12.59 -7.87 33.04
C ASP A 65 -12.26 -7.34 34.45
N GLY A 66 -13.29 -7.31 35.30
CA GLY A 66 -13.38 -6.49 36.52
C GLY A 66 -12.73 -7.04 37.76
#